data_AF-A0A0C2J0W7-F1
#
_entry.id   AF-A0A0C2J0W7-F1
#
_cell.length_a   1.000
_cell.length_b   1.000
_cell.length_c   1.000
_cell.angle_alpha   90.00
_cell.angle_beta   90.00
_cell.angle_gamma   90.00
#
_symmetry.space_group_name_H-M   'P 1'
#
loop_
_entity.id
_entity.type
_entity.pdbx_description
1 polymer ?
#
loop_
_entity_poly.entity_id
_entity_poly.type
_entity_poly.pdbx_seq_one_letter_code
_entity_poly.pdbx_strand_id
1 'polypeptide(L)'
;MLNIDLDAVIDLVPQEPTNKVKPFPLPTTIKNALTYYLDLSSVVSVDLLFELSSCEMSEIDAEIIKNLIDTCDQSFYTEWIVHDHRNIIGLLEDLPSLRPPIELLLQHLPKLNCRYYSISSSQTVIIHVFSFFKINFILQ
;
A
#
# COMPACT_ATOMS: atom_id res chain seq x y z
N MET A 1 5.94 16.16 -1.93
CA MET A 1 5.34 15.37 -0.83
C MET A 1 6.34 14.45 -0.14
N LEU A 2 7.34 13.85 -0.81
CA LEU A 2 8.51 13.28 -0.14
C LEU A 2 9.76 13.63 -0.98
N ASN A 3 10.73 14.34 -0.40
CA ASN A 3 11.92 14.85 -1.11
C ASN A 3 12.98 13.74 -1.26
N ILE A 4 12.62 12.66 -1.94
CA ILE A 4 13.37 11.40 -1.97
C ILE A 4 13.82 11.10 -3.40
N ASP A 5 15.05 10.63 -3.53
CA ASP A 5 15.59 10.17 -4.80
C ASP A 5 14.99 8.80 -5.18
N LEU A 6 14.19 8.79 -6.24
CA LEU A 6 13.47 7.60 -6.73
C LEU A 6 14.39 6.55 -7.37
N ASP A 7 15.56 6.98 -7.86
CA ASP A 7 16.55 6.12 -8.51
C ASP A 7 17.56 5.54 -7.51
N ALA A 8 17.43 5.89 -6.22
CA ALA A 8 18.23 5.31 -5.16
C ALA A 8 17.98 3.81 -5.01
N VAL A 9 19.07 3.04 -4.96
CA VAL A 9 19.03 1.59 -4.72
C VAL A 9 18.94 1.33 -3.23
N ILE A 10 17.93 0.57 -2.83
CA ILE A 10 17.69 0.20 -1.44
C ILE A 10 17.87 -1.30 -1.23
N ASP A 11 18.39 -1.67 -0.07
CA ASP A 11 18.37 -3.04 0.44
C ASP A 11 17.81 -3.02 1.86
N LEU A 12 16.57 -3.48 2.01
CA LEU A 12 15.92 -3.58 3.33
C LEU A 12 16.43 -4.84 4.02
N VAL A 13 17.23 -4.65 5.07
CA VAL A 13 17.71 -5.73 5.92
C VAL A 13 16.77 -5.86 7.12
N PRO A 14 16.13 -7.03 7.32
CA PRO A 14 15.32 -7.27 8.52
C PRO A 14 16.18 -7.06 9.78
N GLN A 15 15.66 -6.32 10.75
CA GLN A 15 16.37 -6.09 12.03
C GLN A 15 16.57 -7.38 12.83
N GLU A 16 15.69 -8.38 12.66
CA GLU A 16 15.81 -9.68 13.31
C GLU A 16 16.50 -10.73 12.40
N PRO A 17 17.60 -11.35 12.86
CA PRO A 17 18.41 -12.28 12.04
C PRO A 17 17.73 -13.64 11.77
N THR A 18 16.60 -13.91 12.41
CA THR A 18 15.83 -15.17 12.30
C THR A 18 14.89 -15.17 11.10
N ASN A 19 14.45 -14.00 10.64
CA ASN A 19 13.51 -13.87 9.54
C ASN A 19 14.25 -13.44 8.26
N LYS A 20 14.71 -14.44 7.48
CA LYS A 20 15.43 -14.20 6.20
C LYS A 20 14.51 -13.74 5.07
N VAL A 21 13.21 -13.56 5.32
CA VAL A 21 12.23 -13.24 4.29
C VAL A 21 12.23 -11.75 4.04
N LYS A 22 12.86 -11.34 2.95
CA LYS A 22 12.73 -9.99 2.40
C LYS A 22 11.28 -9.76 1.92
N PRO A 23 10.70 -8.56 2.10
CA PRO A 23 9.31 -8.29 1.71
C PRO A 23 9.09 -8.41 0.20
N PHE A 24 10.06 -7.99 -0.60
CA PHE A 24 10.09 -8.09 -2.07
C PHE A 24 11.55 -8.31 -2.51
N PRO A 25 11.81 -8.69 -3.78
CA PRO A 25 13.18 -8.89 -4.25
C PRO A 25 13.99 -7.59 -4.13
N LEU A 26 15.09 -7.66 -3.37
CA LEU A 26 16.08 -6.59 -3.16
C LEU A 26 17.47 -7.13 -3.49
N PRO A 27 18.41 -6.30 -3.99
CA PRO A 27 18.35 -4.83 -4.09
C PRO A 27 17.52 -4.35 -5.28
N THR A 28 16.75 -3.26 -5.08
CA THR A 28 15.97 -2.62 -6.14
C THR A 28 15.92 -1.11 -5.94
N THR A 29 15.59 -0.36 -6.97
CA THR A 29 15.34 1.09 -6.88
C THR A 29 13.99 1.37 -6.21
N ILE A 30 13.85 2.47 -5.48
CA ILE A 30 12.58 2.89 -4.85
C ILE A 30 11.45 2.97 -5.90
N LYS A 31 11.74 3.51 -7.08
CA LYS A 31 10.81 3.56 -8.21
C LYS A 31 10.24 2.19 -8.58
N ASN A 32 11.10 1.19 -8.75
CA ASN A 32 10.69 -0.17 -9.08
C ASN A 32 9.92 -0.83 -7.94
N ALA A 33 10.33 -0.61 -6.68
CA ALA A 33 9.63 -1.08 -5.49
C ALA A 33 8.16 -0.64 -5.51
N LEU A 34 7.95 0.67 -5.68
CA LEU A 34 6.62 1.29 -5.68
C LEU A 34 5.78 0.94 -6.91
N THR A 35 6.41 0.71 -8.07
CA THR A 35 5.69 0.46 -9.32
C THR A 35 5.24 -0.99 -9.47
N TYR A 36 6.10 -1.95 -9.09
CA TYR A 36 5.90 -3.36 -9.42
C TYR A 36 5.58 -4.25 -8.23
N TYR A 37 5.95 -3.87 -7.02
CA TYR A 37 5.89 -4.75 -5.86
C TYR A 37 4.88 -4.33 -4.80
N LEU A 38 4.51 -3.05 -4.75
CA LEU A 38 3.65 -2.49 -3.72
C LEU A 38 2.34 -1.97 -4.30
N ASP A 39 1.26 -2.09 -3.53
CA ASP A 39 -0.04 -1.52 -3.87
C ASP A 39 -0.22 -0.17 -3.15
N LEU A 40 -0.39 0.89 -3.94
CA LEU A 40 -0.64 2.26 -3.46
C LEU A 40 -2.10 2.68 -3.64
N SER A 41 -2.91 1.86 -4.31
CA SER A 41 -4.30 2.15 -4.65
C SER A 41 -5.29 1.58 -3.64
N SER A 42 -4.85 0.63 -2.83
CA SER A 42 -5.65 0.05 -1.76
C SER A 42 -5.93 1.07 -0.66
N VAL A 43 -7.04 0.84 0.03
CA VAL A 43 -7.41 1.58 1.24
C VAL A 43 -6.33 1.39 2.31
N VAL A 44 -6.04 2.46 3.06
CA VAL A 44 -5.04 2.42 4.14
C VAL A 44 -5.50 1.47 5.25
N SER A 45 -4.62 0.55 5.66
CA SER A 45 -4.89 -0.39 6.76
C SER A 45 -4.63 0.25 8.13
N VAL A 46 -5.37 -0.17 9.16
CA VAL A 46 -5.21 0.32 10.54
C VAL A 46 -3.80 0.06 11.08
N ASP A 47 -3.19 -1.08 10.74
CA ASP A 47 -1.81 -1.40 11.11
C ASP A 47 -0.81 -0.36 10.57
N LEU A 48 -1.02 0.10 9.33
CA LEU A 48 -0.18 1.14 8.74
C LEU A 48 -0.38 2.49 9.45
N LEU A 49 -1.61 2.82 9.85
CA LEU A 49 -1.89 4.03 10.64
C LEU A 49 -1.18 3.98 12.01
N PHE A 50 -1.17 2.82 12.65
CA PHE A 50 -0.46 2.62 13.91
C PHE A 50 1.03 2.91 13.79
N GLU A 51 1.68 2.40 12.74
CA GLU A 51 3.09 2.69 12.47
C GLU A 51 3.33 4.18 12.14
N LEU A 52 2.42 4.78 11.38
CA LEU A 52 2.48 6.21 11.06
C LEU A 52 2.30 7.08 12.31
N SER A 53 1.57 6.63 13.33
CA SER A 53 1.38 7.36 14.59
C SER A 53 2.69 7.59 15.36
N SER A 54 3.70 6.75 15.11
CA SER A 54 5.04 6.89 15.71
C SER A 54 5.91 7.92 15.01
N CYS A 55 5.48 8.46 13.86
CA CYS A 55 6.22 9.47 13.11
C CYS A 55 6.00 10.87 13.68
N GLU A 56 6.95 11.78 13.42
CA GLU A 56 6.82 13.18 13.80
C GLU A 56 5.73 13.87 12.96
N MET A 57 4.77 14.50 13.63
CA MET A 57 3.65 15.23 13.01
C MET A 57 3.10 16.32 13.94
N SER A 58 2.18 17.15 13.42
CA SER A 58 1.47 18.16 14.20
C SER A 58 0.53 17.52 15.23
N GLU A 59 0.25 18.20 16.34
CA GLU A 59 -0.66 17.72 17.38
C GLU A 59 -2.08 17.44 16.83
N ILE A 60 -2.53 18.26 15.89
CA ILE A 60 -3.82 18.12 15.20
C ILE A 60 -3.85 16.82 14.37
N ASP A 61 -2.83 16.59 13.55
CA ASP A 61 -2.74 15.41 12.68
C ASP A 61 -2.58 14.13 13.52
N ALA A 62 -1.85 14.22 14.64
CA ALA A 62 -1.70 13.13 15.60
C ALA A 62 -3.03 12.75 16.26
N GLU A 63 -3.87 13.73 16.59
CA GLU A 63 -5.21 13.48 17.14
C GLU A 63 -6.12 12.81 16.10
N ILE A 64 -6.07 13.24 14.84
CA ILE A 64 -6.81 12.59 13.74
C ILE A 64 -6.38 11.13 13.59
N ILE A 65 -5.08 10.84 13.53
CA ILE A 65 -4.56 9.47 13.42
C ILE A 65 -4.96 8.63 14.64
N LYS A 66 -4.91 9.18 15.85
CA LYS A 66 -5.37 8.47 17.06
C LYS A 66 -6.86 8.13 16.99
N ASN A 67 -7.70 9.05 16.53
CA ASN A 67 -9.13 8.82 16.35
C ASN A 67 -9.41 7.74 15.30
N LEU A 68 -8.56 7.63 14.26
CA LEU A 68 -8.68 6.56 13.25
C LEU A 68 -8.23 5.19 13.75
N ILE A 69 -7.27 5.15 14.67
CA ILE A 69 -6.78 3.91 15.28
C ILE A 69 -7.71 3.44 16.41
N ASP A 70 -8.47 4.36 17.02
CA ASP A 70 -9.28 4.04 18.19
C ASP A 70 -10.29 2.92 17.88
N THR A 71 -10.09 1.81 18.57
CA THR A 71 -10.96 0.63 18.48
C THR A 71 -12.37 0.87 19.03
N CYS A 72 -12.56 1.91 19.86
CA CYS A 72 -13.85 2.24 20.44
C CYS A 72 -14.81 2.83 19.39
N ASP A 73 -14.30 3.62 18.44
CA ASP A 73 -15.10 4.30 17.43
C ASP A 73 -14.64 3.96 16.00
N GLN A 74 -14.98 2.74 15.56
CA GLN A 74 -14.77 2.30 14.18
C GLN A 74 -15.60 3.08 13.15
N SER A 75 -16.54 3.92 13.59
CA SER A 75 -17.39 4.70 12.68
C SER A 75 -16.58 5.78 11.96
N PHE A 76 -15.67 6.44 12.66
CA PHE A 76 -14.82 7.48 12.08
C PHE A 76 -13.88 6.92 11.01
N TYR A 77 -13.24 5.77 11.27
CA TYR A 77 -12.43 5.07 10.26
C TYR A 77 -13.25 4.70 9.03
N THR A 78 -14.47 4.18 9.23
CA THR A 78 -15.32 3.74 8.11
C THR A 78 -15.79 4.93 7.26
N GLU A 79 -16.23 6.02 7.89
CA GLU A 79 -16.70 7.22 7.20
C GLU A 79 -15.55 7.96 6.51
N TRP A 80 -14.38 8.06 7.14
CA TRP A 80 -13.27 8.81 6.55
C TRP A 80 -12.47 7.96 5.56
N ILE A 81 -12.11 6.71 5.89
CA ILE A 81 -11.20 5.94 5.05
C ILE A 81 -11.98 5.05 4.06
N VAL A 82 -12.98 4.31 4.53
CA VAL A 82 -13.68 3.31 3.71
C VAL A 82 -14.64 3.96 2.71
N HIS A 83 -15.45 4.92 3.14
CA HIS A 83 -16.43 5.59 2.28
C HIS A 83 -15.76 6.38 1.15
N ASP A 84 -14.73 7.15 1.48
CA ASP A 84 -13.99 7.98 0.51
C ASP A 84 -12.87 7.19 -0.21
N HIS A 85 -12.72 5.90 0.11
CA HIS A 85 -11.71 5.01 -0.48
C HIS A 85 -10.28 5.60 -0.42
N ARG A 86 -9.96 6.26 0.70
CA ARG A 86 -8.69 6.97 0.87
C ARG A 86 -7.51 6.00 0.82
N ASN A 87 -6.59 6.28 -0.09
CA ASN A 87 -5.34 5.56 -0.23
C ASN A 87 -4.20 6.27 0.53
N ILE A 88 -3.02 5.65 0.58
CA ILE A 88 -1.87 6.22 1.31
C ILE A 88 -1.43 7.58 0.77
N ILE A 89 -1.63 7.84 -0.52
CA ILE A 89 -1.28 9.11 -1.15
C ILE A 89 -2.25 10.19 -0.69
N GLY A 90 -3.56 9.91 -0.70
CA GLY A 90 -4.60 10.82 -0.22
C GLY A 90 -4.46 11.12 1.27
N LEU A 91 -4.06 10.13 2.08
CA LEU A 91 -3.77 10.34 3.50
C LEU A 91 -2.62 11.35 3.69
N LEU A 92 -1.54 11.22 2.91
CA LEU A 92 -0.41 12.15 2.97
C LEU A 92 -0.75 13.54 2.43
N GLU A 93 -1.69 13.64 1.49
CA GLU A 93 -2.25 14.90 0.99
C GLU A 93 -3.11 15.61 2.06
N ASP A 94 -3.94 14.87 2.77
CA ASP A 94 -4.80 15.38 3.85
C ASP A 94 -3.99 15.75 5.11
N LEU A 95 -2.90 15.02 5.39
CA LEU A 95 -2.02 15.22 6.55
C LEU A 95 -0.62 15.68 6.11
N PRO A 96 -0.44 16.94 5.67
CA PRO A 96 0.82 17.41 5.09
C PRO A 96 1.97 17.49 6.11
N SER A 97 1.69 17.47 7.42
CA SER A 97 2.71 17.46 8.47
C SER A 97 3.32 16.07 8.67
N LEU A 98 2.62 15.01 8.24
CA LEU A 98 3.07 13.63 8.36
C LEU A 98 4.19 13.37 7.35
N ARG A 99 5.42 13.15 7.84
CA ARG A 99 6.60 12.89 7.00
C ARG A 99 7.24 11.56 7.38
N PRO A 100 6.65 10.42 6.95
CA PRO A 100 7.18 9.12 7.30
C PRO A 100 8.45 8.82 6.47
N PRO A 101 9.43 8.12 7.06
CA PRO A 101 10.54 7.55 6.29
C PRO A 101 10.03 6.60 5.21
N ILE A 102 10.61 6.66 4.01
CA ILE A 102 10.20 5.76 2.91
C ILE A 102 10.46 4.31 3.25
N GLU A 103 11.51 4.00 4.01
CA GLU A 103 11.84 2.64 4.44
C GLU A 103 10.70 2.03 5.26
N LEU A 104 10.09 2.81 6.15
CA LEU A 104 8.93 2.40 6.94
C LEU A 104 7.74 2.10 6.03
N LEU A 105 7.45 2.99 5.07
CA LEU A 105 6.37 2.76 4.11
C LEU A 105 6.60 1.46 3.32
N LEU A 106 7.80 1.25 2.79
CA LEU A 106 8.11 0.05 2.00
C LEU A 106 8.01 -1.26 2.82
N GLN A 107 8.21 -1.19 4.13
CA GLN A 107 8.07 -2.33 5.03
C GLN A 107 6.60 -2.69 5.32
N HIS A 108 5.75 -1.67 5.52
CA HIS A 108 4.36 -1.86 5.96
C HIS A 108 3.31 -1.80 4.84
N LEU A 109 3.69 -1.34 3.65
CA LEU A 109 2.79 -1.32 2.50
C LEU A 109 2.42 -2.73 2.03
N PRO A 110 1.16 -2.96 1.61
CA PRO A 110 0.72 -4.24 1.09
C PRO A 110 1.43 -4.57 -0.23
N LYS A 111 1.67 -5.86 -0.45
CA LYS A 111 2.25 -6.36 -1.70
C LYS A 111 1.21 -6.33 -2.81
N LEU A 112 1.66 -6.02 -4.02
CA LEU A 112 0.84 -6.05 -5.21
C LEU A 112 0.42 -7.49 -5.55
N ASN A 113 -0.88 -7.73 -5.62
CA ASN A 113 -1.43 -9.05 -5.93
C ASN A 113 -1.58 -9.30 -7.44
N CYS A 114 -1.38 -10.55 -7.85
CA CYS A 114 -1.70 -10.99 -9.21
C CYS A 114 -3.22 -10.95 -9.44
N ARG A 115 -3.65 -10.42 -10.59
CA ARG A 115 -5.06 -10.37 -10.97
C ARG A 115 -5.38 -11.54 -11.90
N TYR A 116 -6.34 -12.38 -11.49
CA TYR A 116 -6.79 -13.51 -12.27
C TYR A 116 -7.83 -13.07 -13.31
N TYR A 117 -7.66 -13.54 -14.54
CA TYR A 117 -8.59 -13.31 -15.65
C TYR A 117 -8.96 -14.65 -16.28
N SER A 118 -10.22 -14.83 -16.65
CA SER A 118 -10.60 -16.01 -17.40
C SER A 118 -10.18 -15.88 -18.85
N ILE A 119 -9.62 -16.97 -19.36
CA ILE A 119 -9.32 -17.13 -20.77
C ILE A 119 -10.66 -17.26 -21.50
N SER A 120 -10.98 -16.25 -22.31
CA SER A 120 -12.20 -16.21 -23.12
C SER A 120 -11.96 -16.61 -24.59
N SER A 121 -10.70 -16.89 -24.94
CA SER A 121 -10.30 -17.41 -26.25
C SER A 121 -10.39 -18.93 -26.29
N SER A 122 -10.98 -19.47 -27.36
CA SER A 122 -10.95 -20.90 -27.65
C SER A 122 -9.60 -21.28 -28.27
N GLN A 123 -8.95 -22.29 -27.69
CA GLN A 123 -7.63 -22.78 -28.13
C GLN A 123 -7.65 -23.39 -29.54
N THR A 124 -8.84 -23.71 -30.05
CA THR A 124 -9.04 -24.30 -31.39
C THR A 124 -8.99 -23.25 -32.51
N VAL A 125 -9.27 -21.97 -32.22
CA VAL A 125 -9.45 -20.93 -33.26
C VAL A 125 -8.26 -19.95 -33.31
N ILE A 126 -7.65 -19.63 -32.17
CA ILE A 126 -6.53 -18.67 -32.11
C ILE A 126 -5.45 -19.17 -31.14
N ILE A 127 -4.39 -19.77 -31.69
CA ILE A 127 -3.34 -20.46 -30.90
C ILE A 127 -2.34 -19.48 -30.25
N HIS A 128 -2.25 -18.24 -30.75
CA HIS A 128 -1.25 -17.25 -30.32
C HIS A 128 -1.81 -16.01 -29.60
N VAL A 129 -3.12 -15.91 -29.40
CA VAL A 129 -3.75 -14.74 -28.76
C VAL A 129 -4.61 -15.19 -27.58
N PHE A 130 -4.20 -14.77 -26.38
CA PHE A 130 -5.02 -14.90 -25.17
C PHE A 130 -5.91 -13.67 -25.03
N SER A 131 -7.21 -13.87 -25.22
CA SER A 131 -8.21 -12.84 -24.91
C SER A 131 -8.63 -12.97 -23.45
N PHE A 132 -8.32 -11.96 -22.64
CA PHE A 132 -8.69 -11.90 -21.23
C PHE A 132 -10.01 -11.17 -21.05
N PHE A 133 -10.97 -11.81 -20.38
CA PHE A 133 -12.19 -11.15 -19.92
C PHE A 133 -12.06 -10.86 -18.42
N LYS A 134 -12.25 -9.61 -18.02
CA LYS A 134 -12.29 -9.22 -16.60
C LYS A 134 -13.59 -9.73 -16.00
N ILE A 135 -13.51 -10.82 -15.24
CA ILE A 135 -14.62 -11.26 -14.38
C ILE A 135 -14.67 -10.26 -13.22
N ASN A 136 -15.58 -9.31 -13.28
CA ASN A 136 -16.00 -8.58 -12.08
C ASN A 136 -16.83 -9.58 -11.26
N PHE A 137 -16.17 -10.27 -10.33
CA PHE A 137 -16.86 -11.07 -9.34
C PHE A 137 -17.55 -10.07 -8.40
N ILE A 138 -18.83 -9.84 -8.64
CA ILE A 138 -19.74 -9.18 -7.69
C ILE A 138 -19.95 -10.23 -6.59
N LEU A 139 -19.12 -10.20 -5.55
CA LEU A 139 -19.48 -10.82 -4.27
C LEU A 139 -20.41 -9.81 -3.59
N GLN A 140 -21.68 -10.18 -3.58
CA GLN A 140 -22.77 -9.58 -2.82
C GLN A 140 -22.67 -9.97 -1.34
#